data_AF-A0A2N5UAR7-F1
#
_entry.id   AF-A0A2N5UAR7-F1
#
_cell.length_a   1.000
_cell.length_b   1.000
_cell.length_c   1.000
_cell.angle_alpha   90.00
_cell.angle_beta   90.00
_cell.angle_gamma   90.00
#
_symmetry.space_group_name_H-M   'P 1'
#
loop_
_entity.id
_entity.type
_entity.pdbx_description
1 polymer ?
#
loop_
_entity_poly.entity_id
_entity_poly.type
_entity_poly.pdbx_seq_one_letter_code
_entity_poly.pdbx_strand_id
1 'polypeptide(L)'
;MTRPLPPAPTTQKTYAATTAKHIPKPPPPPTKADMIVACPGRTIIHSREGTNPLKEVNPNIVVQNTNKVLENLNATVNGKKVVVKAVRFLPSGDVSFYSQNHQHKDWLNKHKHEWSKQVHPDLESTPSTYSVLTHGIPQIFNIDAAANKITLALDNFFLVDKIFKI
;
A
#
# COMPACT_ATOMS: atom_id res chain seq x y z
N MET A 1 -22.12 92.78 10.97
CA MET A 1 -22.56 91.76 9.98
C MET A 1 -21.71 90.51 10.19
N THR A 2 -22.26 89.47 10.81
CA THR A 2 -21.54 88.23 11.18
C THR A 2 -21.95 87.10 10.24
N ARG A 3 -20.96 86.50 9.56
CA ARG A 3 -21.14 85.41 8.58
C ARG A 3 -21.50 84.09 9.30
N PRO A 4 -22.43 83.26 8.81
CA PRO A 4 -22.74 81.98 9.44
C PRO A 4 -21.62 80.97 9.18
N LEU A 5 -21.31 80.14 10.19
CA LEU A 5 -20.39 78.99 10.07
C LEU A 5 -21.02 77.90 9.20
N PRO A 6 -20.25 77.16 8.39
CA PRO A 6 -20.78 76.05 7.60
C PRO A 6 -21.14 74.85 8.50
N PRO A 7 -22.14 74.04 8.12
CA PRO A 7 -22.56 72.88 8.90
C PRO A 7 -21.49 71.77 8.87
N ALA A 8 -21.37 71.06 10.00
CA ALA A 8 -20.40 69.98 10.19
C ALA A 8 -20.63 68.84 9.18
N PRO A 9 -19.55 68.19 8.67
CA PRO A 9 -19.70 67.10 7.71
C PRO A 9 -20.31 65.88 8.39
N THR A 10 -21.50 65.49 7.92
CA THR A 10 -22.12 64.22 8.30
C THR A 10 -21.28 63.07 7.77
N THR A 11 -20.77 62.21 8.65
CA THR A 11 -20.08 60.97 8.30
C THR A 11 -21.04 60.03 7.59
N GLN A 12 -21.06 60.09 6.26
CA GLN A 12 -21.78 59.14 5.44
C GLN A 12 -21.10 57.77 5.58
N LYS A 13 -21.85 56.78 6.08
CA LYS A 13 -21.39 55.39 6.12
C LYS A 13 -21.28 54.88 4.68
N THR A 14 -20.05 54.75 4.20
CA THR A 14 -19.73 54.19 2.90
C THR A 14 -20.22 52.74 2.78
N TYR A 15 -20.87 52.40 1.66
CA TYR A 15 -21.37 51.06 1.30
C TYR A 15 -20.33 49.92 1.35
N ALA A 16 -19.04 50.25 1.51
CA ALA A 16 -17.94 49.29 1.62
C ALA A 16 -17.84 48.59 2.99
N ALA A 17 -18.58 49.03 4.01
CA ALA A 17 -18.47 48.47 5.37
C ALA A 17 -19.21 47.14 5.60
N THR A 18 -19.93 46.61 4.61
CA THR A 18 -20.80 45.42 4.77
C THR A 18 -20.24 44.11 4.21
N THR A 19 -19.03 44.11 3.64
CA THR A 19 -18.41 42.90 3.04
C THR A 19 -17.34 42.23 3.91
N ALA A 20 -17.16 42.64 5.17
CA ALA A 20 -16.34 41.91 6.15
C ALA A 20 -17.04 40.62 6.62
N LYS A 21 -17.57 39.82 5.69
CA LYS A 21 -18.02 38.45 5.95
C LYS A 21 -16.76 37.59 6.02
N HIS A 22 -16.36 37.29 7.25
CA HIS A 22 -15.53 36.16 7.66
C HIS A 22 -14.87 35.41 6.49
N ILE A 23 -13.70 35.87 6.04
CA ILE A 23 -12.87 35.12 5.10
C ILE A 23 -12.51 33.82 5.84
N PRO A 24 -12.99 32.64 5.41
CA PRO A 24 -12.64 31.40 6.06
C PRO A 24 -11.13 31.27 5.96
N LYS A 25 -10.47 31.15 7.12
CA LYS A 25 -9.03 30.89 7.16
C LYS A 25 -8.76 29.64 6.31
N PRO A 26 -7.80 29.67 5.38
CA PRO A 26 -7.49 28.49 4.58
C PRO A 26 -7.20 27.31 5.53
N PRO A 27 -7.68 26.10 5.18
CA PRO A 27 -7.47 24.94 6.02
C PRO A 27 -5.98 24.73 6.27
N PRO A 28 -5.60 24.26 7.47
CA PRO A 28 -4.20 23.97 7.75
C PRO A 28 -3.65 22.96 6.75
N PRO A 29 -2.36 23.04 6.40
CA PRO A 29 -1.74 22.07 5.51
C PRO A 29 -1.89 20.65 6.09
N PRO A 30 -2.08 19.62 5.24
CA PRO A 30 -2.25 18.25 5.70
C PRO A 30 -1.02 17.79 6.49
N THR A 31 -1.27 17.05 7.57
CA THR A 31 -0.23 16.45 8.39
C THR A 31 0.39 15.26 7.64
N LYS A 32 1.62 14.86 8.00
CA LYS A 32 2.24 13.64 7.46
C LYS A 32 1.34 12.40 7.61
N ALA A 33 0.63 12.29 8.74
CA ALA A 33 -0.35 11.22 8.96
C ALA A 33 -1.50 11.27 7.94
N ASP A 34 -2.03 12.46 7.65
CA ASP A 34 -3.10 12.66 6.67
C ASP A 34 -2.65 12.26 5.27
N MET A 35 -1.40 12.58 4.90
CA MET A 35 -0.81 12.18 3.62
C MET A 35 -0.63 10.65 3.50
N ILE A 36 -0.22 9.98 4.58
CA ILE A 36 -0.04 8.52 4.60
C ILE A 36 -1.39 7.80 4.47
N VAL A 37 -2.45 8.35 5.06
CA VAL A 37 -3.82 7.83 4.92
C VAL A 37 -4.39 8.13 3.55
N ALA A 38 -4.05 9.29 2.95
CA ALA A 38 -4.55 9.68 1.65
C ALA A 38 -3.86 8.95 0.48
N CYS A 39 -2.63 8.48 0.65
CA CYS A 39 -1.91 7.77 -0.42
C CYS A 39 -2.38 6.32 -0.54
N PRO A 40 -3.04 5.93 -1.65
CA PRO A 40 -3.39 4.54 -1.89
C PRO A 40 -2.12 3.69 -1.99
N GLY A 41 -2.13 2.55 -1.33
CA GLY A 41 -1.00 1.64 -1.35
C GLY A 41 -0.98 0.83 -2.64
N ARG A 42 0.19 0.67 -3.28
CA ARG A 42 0.35 -0.12 -4.50
C ARG A 42 1.09 -1.43 -4.22
N THR A 43 0.50 -2.54 -4.64
CA THR A 43 1.10 -3.89 -4.62
C THR A 43 1.19 -4.40 -6.05
N ILE A 44 2.36 -4.85 -6.48
CA ILE A 44 2.58 -5.41 -7.82
C ILE A 44 2.75 -6.91 -7.69
N ILE A 45 1.98 -7.66 -8.48
CA ILE A 45 2.10 -9.11 -8.62
C ILE A 45 2.61 -9.41 -10.01
N HIS A 46 3.62 -10.27 -10.08
CA HIS A 46 4.20 -10.69 -11.34
C HIS A 46 3.34 -11.75 -12.00
N SER A 47 3.15 -11.60 -13.31
CA SER A 47 2.59 -12.65 -14.13
C SER A 47 3.68 -13.65 -14.50
N ARG A 48 3.30 -14.90 -14.78
CA ARG A 48 4.20 -15.86 -15.39
C ARG A 48 4.77 -15.31 -16.71
N GLU A 49 6.05 -15.55 -16.97
CA GLU A 49 6.71 -15.11 -18.19
C GLU A 49 6.02 -15.70 -19.43
N GLY A 50 5.79 -14.84 -20.43
CA GLY A 50 5.12 -15.23 -21.68
C GLY A 50 3.59 -15.33 -21.61
N THR A 51 2.97 -15.15 -20.43
CA THR A 51 1.51 -15.06 -20.30
C THR A 51 1.08 -13.61 -20.07
N ASN A 52 0.00 -13.19 -20.73
CA ASN A 52 -0.68 -11.91 -20.51
C ASN A 52 -2.10 -12.16 -19.98
N PRO A 53 -2.22 -12.81 -18.81
CA PRO A 53 -3.44 -13.50 -18.38
C PRO A 53 -4.67 -12.60 -18.26
N LEU A 54 -4.46 -11.31 -17.97
CA LEU A 54 -5.52 -10.39 -17.61
C LEU A 54 -5.63 -9.18 -18.54
N LYS A 55 -4.97 -9.20 -19.70
CA LYS A 55 -4.94 -8.06 -20.63
C LYS A 55 -6.32 -7.74 -21.22
N GLU A 56 -7.18 -8.75 -21.34
CA GLU A 56 -8.53 -8.66 -21.92
C GLU A 56 -9.64 -8.63 -20.85
N VAL A 57 -9.30 -8.91 -19.59
CA VAL A 57 -10.28 -8.98 -18.50
C VAL A 57 -10.58 -7.59 -17.96
N ASN A 58 -11.86 -7.29 -17.73
CA ASN A 58 -12.26 -6.01 -17.16
C ASN A 58 -11.65 -5.84 -15.74
N PRO A 59 -10.93 -4.74 -15.45
CA PRO A 59 -10.27 -4.53 -14.16
C PRO A 59 -11.26 -4.56 -12.98
N ASN A 60 -12.52 -4.16 -13.18
CA ASN A 60 -13.53 -4.20 -12.13
C ASN A 60 -13.88 -5.63 -11.70
N ILE A 61 -13.88 -6.58 -12.64
CA ILE A 61 -14.11 -8.00 -12.34
C ILE A 61 -12.95 -8.54 -11.50
N VAL A 62 -11.71 -8.17 -11.84
CA VAL A 62 -10.52 -8.56 -11.08
C VAL A 62 -10.58 -7.99 -9.65
N VAL A 63 -11.02 -6.74 -9.49
CA VAL A 63 -11.22 -6.13 -8.16
C VAL A 63 -12.26 -6.91 -7.35
N GLN A 64 -13.41 -7.25 -7.93
CA GLN A 64 -14.46 -8.02 -7.25
C GLN A 64 -13.98 -9.40 -6.84
N ASN A 65 -13.34 -10.13 -7.75
CA ASN A 65 -12.78 -11.45 -7.47
C ASN A 65 -11.71 -11.38 -6.38
N THR A 66 -10.83 -10.38 -6.44
CA THR A 66 -9.79 -10.17 -5.42
C THR A 66 -10.42 -9.92 -4.06
N ASN A 67 -11.41 -9.03 -3.96
CA ASN A 67 -12.07 -8.75 -2.69
C ASN A 67 -12.81 -9.99 -2.15
N LYS A 68 -13.43 -10.81 -3.01
CA LYS A 68 -14.02 -12.09 -2.60
C LYS A 68 -12.98 -13.06 -2.00
N VAL A 69 -11.80 -13.16 -2.62
CA VAL A 69 -10.68 -13.96 -2.09
C VAL A 69 -10.22 -13.42 -0.73
N LEU A 70 -10.06 -12.10 -0.60
CA LEU A 70 -9.65 -11.46 0.65
C LEU A 70 -10.67 -11.66 1.77
N GLU A 71 -11.97 -11.67 1.44
CA GLU A 71 -13.02 -12.00 2.39
C GLU A 71 -12.98 -13.46 2.84
N ASN A 72 -12.75 -14.40 1.92
CA ASN A 72 -12.58 -15.81 2.28
C ASN A 72 -11.39 -16.05 3.22
N LEU A 73 -10.33 -15.25 3.09
CA LEU A 73 -9.15 -15.29 3.97
C LEU A 73 -9.35 -14.53 5.30
N ASN A 74 -10.53 -13.94 5.54
CA ASN A 74 -10.81 -13.08 6.69
C ASN A 74 -9.75 -11.98 6.89
N ALA A 75 -9.27 -11.40 5.78
CA ALA A 75 -8.18 -10.44 5.79
C ALA A 75 -8.60 -9.14 6.50
N THR A 76 -8.06 -8.91 7.70
CA THR A 76 -8.34 -7.70 8.50
C THR A 76 -7.07 -7.04 9.00
N VAL A 77 -7.08 -5.71 9.05
CA VAL A 77 -6.03 -4.87 9.62
C VAL A 77 -6.69 -3.82 10.51
N ASN A 78 -6.33 -3.78 11.78
CA ASN A 78 -6.91 -2.86 12.77
C ASN A 78 -8.45 -2.90 12.81
N GLY A 79 -9.03 -4.11 12.71
CA GLY A 79 -10.49 -4.32 12.70
C GLY A 79 -11.20 -3.92 11.40
N LYS A 80 -10.48 -3.46 10.37
CA LYS A 80 -11.03 -3.14 9.05
C LYS A 80 -10.66 -4.21 8.04
N LYS A 81 -11.61 -4.59 7.17
CA LYS A 81 -11.35 -5.52 6.06
C LYS A 81 -10.33 -4.91 5.09
N VAL A 82 -9.39 -5.73 4.63
CA VAL A 82 -8.46 -5.35 3.56
C VAL A 82 -9.22 -5.32 2.24
N VAL A 83 -9.26 -4.15 1.59
CA VAL A 83 -10.00 -3.95 0.34
C VAL A 83 -9.06 -3.39 -0.73
N VAL A 84 -9.16 -3.95 -1.93
CA VAL A 84 -8.59 -3.42 -3.16
C VAL A 84 -9.63 -2.55 -3.85
N LYS A 85 -9.21 -1.35 -4.26
CA LYS A 85 -10.08 -0.36 -4.92
C LYS A 85 -9.93 -0.33 -6.43
N ALA A 86 -8.73 -0.60 -6.93
CA ALA A 86 -8.46 -0.55 -8.36
C ALA A 86 -7.35 -1.54 -8.73
N VAL A 87 -7.38 -1.93 -9.99
CA VAL A 87 -6.37 -2.78 -10.62
C VAL A 87 -5.91 -2.12 -11.91
N ARG A 88 -4.60 -2.18 -12.17
CA ARG A 88 -4.00 -1.72 -13.44
C ARG A 88 -3.08 -2.81 -13.98
N PHE A 89 -3.28 -3.14 -15.25
CA PHE A 89 -2.39 -4.02 -16.00
C PHE A 89 -1.20 -3.22 -16.55
N LEU A 90 0.00 -3.73 -16.35
CA LEU A 90 1.25 -3.13 -16.85
C LEU A 90 1.56 -3.67 -18.25
N PRO A 91 2.28 -2.91 -19.09
CA PRO A 91 2.73 -3.39 -20.40
C PRO A 91 3.58 -4.67 -20.34
N SER A 92 4.24 -4.93 -19.19
CA SER A 92 5.02 -6.14 -18.92
C SER A 92 4.17 -7.41 -18.74
N GLY A 93 2.87 -7.28 -18.52
CA GLY A 93 1.98 -8.38 -18.11
C GLY A 93 1.67 -8.40 -16.61
N ASP A 94 2.50 -7.72 -15.81
CA ASP A 94 2.31 -7.61 -14.36
C ASP A 94 1.02 -6.85 -14.00
N VAL A 95 0.55 -7.07 -12.77
CA VAL A 95 -0.70 -6.47 -12.28
C VAL A 95 -0.46 -5.66 -11.03
N SER A 96 -0.84 -4.38 -11.08
CA SER A 96 -0.80 -3.45 -9.95
C SER A 96 -2.16 -3.37 -9.26
N PHE A 97 -2.21 -3.72 -7.99
CA PHE A 97 -3.37 -3.61 -7.11
C PHE A 97 -3.23 -2.36 -6.23
N TYR A 98 -4.28 -1.53 -6.19
CA TYR A 98 -4.34 -0.33 -5.36
C TYR A 98 -5.26 -0.56 -4.17
N SER A 99 -4.70 -0.45 -2.97
CA SER A 99 -5.41 -0.56 -1.70
C SER A 99 -5.72 0.82 -1.12
N GLN A 100 -6.63 0.83 -0.15
CA GLN A 100 -7.07 2.07 0.49
C GLN A 100 -5.93 2.82 1.21
N ASN A 101 -5.10 2.11 1.97
CA ASN A 101 -4.08 2.68 2.86
C ASN A 101 -2.79 1.86 2.82
N HIS A 102 -1.68 2.44 3.31
CA HIS A 102 -0.39 1.75 3.42
C HIS A 102 -0.46 0.44 4.23
N GLN A 103 -1.21 0.41 5.33
CA GLN A 103 -1.35 -0.79 6.15
C GLN A 103 -2.01 -1.96 5.40
N HIS A 104 -2.97 -1.67 4.52
CA HIS A 104 -3.59 -2.68 3.67
C HIS A 104 -2.59 -3.20 2.63
N LYS A 105 -1.78 -2.31 2.05
CA LYS A 105 -0.67 -2.70 1.15
C LYS A 105 0.33 -3.62 1.85
N ASP A 106 0.72 -3.30 3.08
CA ASP A 106 1.69 -4.12 3.81
C ASP A 106 1.15 -5.52 4.08
N TRP A 107 -0.13 -5.63 4.43
CA TRP A 107 -0.80 -6.92 4.55
C TRP A 107 -0.86 -7.67 3.22
N LEU A 108 -1.25 -6.99 2.13
CA LEU A 108 -1.32 -7.58 0.78
C LEU A 108 0.05 -8.10 0.33
N ASN A 109 1.12 -7.34 0.57
CA ASN A 109 2.49 -7.72 0.23
C ASN A 109 3.00 -8.89 1.07
N LYS A 110 2.59 -9.00 2.34
CA LYS A 110 3.01 -10.10 3.21
C LYS A 110 2.37 -11.42 2.79
N HIS A 111 1.08 -11.39 2.42
CA HIS A 111 0.30 -12.59 2.09
C HIS A 111 0.09 -12.78 0.58
N LYS A 112 0.85 -12.05 -0.27
CA LYS A 112 0.69 -12.13 -1.73
C LYS A 112 0.81 -13.53 -2.30
N HIS A 113 1.58 -14.39 -1.67
CA HIS A 113 1.74 -15.80 -2.08
C HIS A 113 0.50 -16.65 -1.81
N GLU A 114 -0.39 -16.24 -0.89
CA GLU A 114 -1.61 -16.96 -0.53
C GLU A 114 -2.79 -16.53 -1.41
N TRP A 115 -2.97 -15.22 -1.62
CA TRP A 115 -4.14 -14.70 -2.32
C TRP A 115 -3.97 -14.56 -3.83
N SER A 116 -2.76 -14.29 -4.34
CA SER A 116 -2.56 -14.00 -5.79
C SER A 116 -2.97 -15.16 -6.70
N LYS A 117 -2.57 -16.39 -6.36
CA LYS A 117 -2.91 -17.61 -7.10
C LYS A 117 -4.42 -17.90 -7.11
N GLN A 118 -5.13 -17.48 -6.06
CA GLN A 118 -6.59 -17.64 -5.96
C GLN A 118 -7.34 -16.62 -6.82
N VAL A 119 -6.72 -15.48 -7.13
CA VAL A 119 -7.31 -14.47 -8.05
C VAL A 119 -7.12 -14.92 -9.49
N HIS A 120 -5.93 -15.40 -9.85
CA HIS A 120 -5.66 -15.96 -11.17
C HIS A 120 -4.46 -16.93 -11.11
N PRO A 121 -4.53 -18.10 -11.80
CA PRO A 121 -3.46 -19.11 -11.74
C PRO A 121 -2.10 -18.60 -12.26
N ASP A 122 -2.10 -17.70 -13.24
CA ASP A 122 -0.88 -17.10 -13.80
C ASP A 122 -0.30 -15.94 -12.98
N LEU A 123 -1.01 -15.49 -11.93
CA LEU A 123 -0.44 -14.53 -10.98
C LEU A 123 0.38 -15.31 -9.95
N GLU A 124 1.70 -15.25 -10.11
CA GLU A 124 2.61 -15.95 -9.24
C GLU A 124 3.32 -14.96 -8.32
N SER A 125 3.16 -15.17 -7.03
CA SER A 125 4.11 -14.64 -6.07
C SER A 125 4.64 -15.77 -5.21
N THR A 126 5.95 -15.93 -5.22
CA THR A 126 6.64 -16.73 -4.23
C THR A 126 6.60 -16.02 -2.87
N PRO A 127 6.56 -16.77 -1.76
CA PRO A 127 6.84 -16.21 -0.44
C PRO A 127 8.19 -15.51 -0.47
N SER A 128 8.31 -14.39 0.23
CA SER A 128 9.60 -13.70 0.34
C SER A 128 10.56 -14.56 1.17
N THR A 129 11.47 -15.25 0.51
CA THR A 129 12.57 -15.97 1.18
C THR A 129 13.74 -15.00 1.31
N TYR A 130 14.20 -14.78 2.54
CA TYR A 130 15.46 -14.07 2.75
C TYR A 130 16.61 -15.06 2.56
N SER A 131 17.52 -14.76 1.64
CA SER A 131 18.79 -15.49 1.55
C SER A 131 19.63 -15.16 2.78
N VAL A 132 20.10 -16.18 3.48
CA VAL A 132 21.03 -16.03 4.60
C VAL A 132 22.44 -16.26 4.08
N LEU A 133 23.32 -15.28 4.29
CA LEU A 133 24.75 -15.43 4.01
C LEU A 133 25.44 -15.91 5.29
N THR A 134 25.96 -17.13 5.26
CA THR A 134 26.78 -17.69 6.34
C THR A 134 28.27 -17.50 6.00
N HIS A 135 29.05 -17.02 6.97
CA HIS A 135 30.51 -16.92 6.87
C HIS A 135 31.16 -18.02 7.70
N GLY A 136 32.39 -18.42 7.34
CA GLY A 136 33.15 -19.43 8.09
C GLY A 136 32.77 -20.88 7.81
N ILE A 137 32.16 -21.20 6.67
CA ILE A 137 31.90 -22.59 6.27
C ILE A 137 33.24 -23.28 5.94
N PRO A 138 33.59 -24.41 6.58
CA PRO A 138 34.78 -25.18 6.23
C PRO A 138 34.74 -25.66 4.78
N GLN A 139 35.89 -25.69 4.09
CA GLN A 139 35.96 -26.14 2.69
C GLN A 139 35.50 -27.60 2.49
N ILE A 140 35.59 -28.42 3.55
CA ILE A 140 35.12 -29.81 3.57
C ILE A 140 33.61 -29.96 3.79
N PHE A 141 32.88 -28.84 3.94
CA PHE A 141 31.46 -28.87 4.21
C PHE A 141 30.69 -29.41 2.99
N ASN A 142 30.08 -30.59 3.15
CA ASN A 142 29.23 -31.16 2.13
C ASN A 142 27.83 -30.51 2.20
N ILE A 143 27.51 -29.75 1.16
CA ILE A 143 26.22 -29.06 1.01
C ILE A 143 25.09 -30.05 0.74
N ASP A 144 25.31 -31.23 0.16
CA ASP A 144 24.20 -32.14 -0.19
C ASP A 144 23.70 -32.95 1.01
N ALA A 145 24.46 -33.00 2.10
CA ALA A 145 24.07 -33.69 3.32
C ALA A 145 23.10 -32.84 4.17
N ALA A 146 21.85 -33.29 4.32
CA ALA A 146 20.84 -32.62 5.15
C ALA A 146 21.26 -32.44 6.62
N ALA A 147 22.03 -33.38 7.19
CA ALA A 147 22.53 -33.27 8.56
C ALA A 147 23.45 -32.05 8.75
N ASN A 148 24.36 -31.81 7.81
CA ASN A 148 25.33 -30.72 7.86
C ASN A 148 24.63 -29.35 7.78
N LYS A 149 23.58 -29.27 6.97
CA LYS A 149 22.71 -28.10 6.84
C LYS A 149 21.99 -27.74 8.14
N ILE A 150 21.52 -28.75 8.88
CA ILE A 150 20.88 -28.59 10.19
C ILE A 150 21.89 -28.10 11.23
N THR A 151 23.10 -28.67 11.25
CA THR A 151 24.18 -28.24 12.15
C THR A 151 24.57 -26.78 11.92
N LEU A 152 24.78 -26.35 10.67
CA LEU A 152 25.04 -24.95 10.35
C LEU A 152 23.93 -24.01 10.82
N ALA A 153 22.67 -24.43 10.68
CA ALA A 153 21.52 -23.66 11.14
C ALA A 153 21.57 -23.48 12.66
N LEU A 154 21.82 -24.55 13.41
CA LEU A 154 21.94 -24.52 14.87
C LEU A 154 23.12 -23.65 15.35
N ASP A 155 24.30 -23.80 14.74
CA ASP A 155 25.50 -23.05 15.11
C ASP A 155 25.34 -21.53 14.93
N ASN A 156 24.48 -21.13 14.00
CA ASN A 156 24.18 -19.72 13.72
C ASN A 156 22.84 -19.26 14.34
N PHE A 157 22.28 -20.05 15.27
CA PHE A 157 21.00 -19.75 15.97
C PHE A 157 19.81 -19.54 15.03
N PHE A 158 19.82 -20.17 13.86
CA PHE A 158 18.68 -20.16 12.96
C PHE A 158 17.68 -21.26 13.33
N LEU A 159 16.39 -20.95 13.17
CA LEU A 159 15.33 -21.94 13.26
C LEU A 159 15.41 -22.88 12.05
N VAL A 160 15.82 -24.13 12.28
CA VAL A 160 16.00 -25.17 11.25
C VAL A 160 14.76 -25.31 10.36
N ASP A 161 13.57 -25.30 10.98
CA ASP A 161 12.26 -25.40 10.32
C ASP A 161 11.97 -24.24 9.34
N LYS A 162 12.70 -23.12 9.44
CA LYS A 162 12.56 -21.97 8.55
C LYS A 162 13.57 -21.97 7.40
N ILE A 163 14.64 -22.75 7.49
CA ILE A 163 15.68 -22.82 6.45
C ILE A 163 15.39 -23.95 5.48
N PHE A 164 14.93 -25.09 5.97
CA PHE A 164 14.62 -26.25 5.14
C PHE A 164 13.12 -26.52 5.20
N LYS A 165 12.36 -25.85 4.31
CA LYS A 165 11.09 -26.43 3.88
C LYS A 165 11.44 -27.61 2.97
N ILE A 166 11.59 -28.80 3.57
CA ILE A 166 11.60 -30.07 2.87
C ILE A 166 10.16 -30.40 2.47
#